data_AF-A0A0V0GJP3-F1
#
_entry.id   AF-A0A0V0GJP3-F1
#
_cell.length_a   1.000
_cell.length_b   1.000
_cell.length_c   1.000
_cell.angle_alpha   90.00
_cell.angle_beta   90.00
_cell.angle_gamma   90.00
#
_symmetry.space_group_name_H-M   'P 1'
#
loop_
_entity.id
_entity.type
_entity.pdbx_description
1 polymer ?
#
loop_
_entity_poly.entity_id
_entity_poly.type
_entity_poly.pdbx_seq_one_letter_code
_entity_poly.pdbx_strand_id
1 'polypeptide(L)'
;KGPEVLTSVRPAGQPLVDDWDCLKSYVRTFETHCGSLSQYGMKHMRSVANICNAGIKMEQMVEASAQACPSVPSNTWSSLQRGFSA
;
A
#
# COMPACT_ATOMS: atom_id res chain seq x y z
N LYS A 1 -6.17 -7.98 -15.31
CA LYS A 1 -5.50 -6.67 -15.11
C LYS A 1 -5.04 -6.38 -13.68
N GLY A 2 -5.86 -6.56 -12.63
CA GLY A 2 -5.42 -6.26 -11.24
C GLY A 2 -4.08 -6.90 -10.84
N PRO A 3 -3.94 -8.25 -10.90
CA PRO A 3 -2.68 -8.92 -10.62
C PRO A 3 -1.52 -8.44 -11.51
N GLU A 4 -1.78 -8.27 -12.81
CA GLU A 4 -0.77 -7.79 -13.79
C GLU A 4 -0.19 -6.43 -13.38
N VAL A 5 -1.03 -5.50 -12.92
CA VAL A 5 -0.57 -4.19 -12.43
C VAL A 5 0.23 -4.35 -11.14
N LEU A 6 -0.28 -5.09 -10.16
CA LEU A 6 0.34 -5.22 -8.82
C LEU A 6 1.68 -5.96 -8.83
N THR A 7 1.90 -6.86 -9.79
CA THR A 7 3.16 -7.63 -9.93
C THR A 7 4.12 -7.08 -10.97
N SER A 8 3.71 -6.06 -11.72
CA SER A 8 4.54 -5.44 -12.77
C SER A 8 5.91 -5.01 -12.23
N VAL A 9 6.95 -5.28 -13.01
CA VAL A 9 8.34 -4.90 -12.70
C VAL A 9 8.78 -3.90 -13.74
N ARG A 10 9.20 -2.72 -13.29
CA ARG A 10 9.74 -1.70 -14.20
C ARG A 10 11.09 -2.14 -14.77
N PRO A 11 11.44 -1.69 -15.98
CA PRO A 11 12.76 -1.93 -16.56
C PRO A 11 13.90 -1.53 -15.62
N ALA A 12 15.01 -2.24 -15.70
CA ALA A 12 16.20 -1.92 -14.91
C ALA A 12 16.65 -0.46 -15.17
N GLY A 13 17.01 0.25 -14.10
CA GLY A 13 17.39 1.67 -14.15
C GLY A 13 16.23 2.65 -13.96
N GLN A 14 14.96 2.20 -13.97
CA GLN A 14 13.84 3.05 -13.58
C GLN A 14 13.61 3.05 -12.06
N PRO A 15 13.13 4.17 -11.47
CA PRO A 15 12.74 4.20 -10.07
C PRO A 15 11.52 3.32 -9.82
N LEU A 16 11.35 2.80 -8.59
CA LEU A 16 10.21 1.96 -8.23
C LEU A 16 8.86 2.68 -8.41
N VAL A 17 8.81 3.94 -8.01
CA VAL A 17 7.64 4.81 -8.08
C VAL A 17 8.04 6.16 -8.64
N ASP A 18 7.14 6.81 -9.38
CA ASP A 18 7.36 8.16 -9.90
C ASP A 18 7.04 9.24 -8.84
N ASP A 19 6.06 8.98 -7.98
CA ASP A 19 5.65 9.86 -6.87
C ASP A 19 5.81 9.13 -5.51
N TRP A 20 6.82 9.56 -4.74
CA TRP A 20 7.12 9.00 -3.42
C TRP A 20 6.14 9.45 -2.34
N ASP A 21 5.51 10.61 -2.49
CA ASP A 21 4.51 11.10 -1.56
C ASP A 21 3.19 10.35 -1.75
N CYS A 22 2.86 9.99 -3.00
CA CYS A 22 1.80 9.03 -3.30
C CYS A 22 2.06 7.70 -2.57
N LEU A 23 3.26 7.11 -2.74
CA LEU A 23 3.58 5.82 -2.12
C LEU A 23 3.38 5.86 -0.60
N LYS A 24 3.93 6.87 0.07
CA LYS A 24 3.79 7.02 1.53
C LYS A 24 2.34 7.19 1.96
N SER A 25 1.60 8.05 1.26
CA SER A 25 0.21 8.32 1.58
C SER A 25 -0.67 7.08 1.39
N TYR A 26 -0.40 6.28 0.36
CA TYR A 26 -1.12 5.04 0.09
C TYR A 26 -0.82 3.95 1.12
N VAL A 27 0.44 3.82 1.56
CA VAL A 27 0.81 2.92 2.66
C VAL A 27 0.06 3.31 3.93
N ARG A 28 0.05 4.60 4.29
CA ARG A 28 -0.70 5.09 5.47
C ARG A 28 -2.20 4.82 5.36
N THR A 29 -2.80 5.07 4.19
CA THR A 29 -4.21 4.77 3.94
C THR A 29 -4.50 3.28 4.11
N PHE A 30 -3.69 2.42 3.51
CA PHE A 30 -3.82 0.97 3.69
C PHE A 30 -3.74 0.59 5.17
N GLU A 31 -2.71 1.05 5.87
CA GLU A 31 -2.50 0.70 7.28
C GLU A 31 -3.58 1.25 8.22
N THR A 32 -4.21 2.37 7.86
CA THR A 32 -5.34 2.94 8.62
C THR A 32 -6.56 2.01 8.61
N HIS A 33 -6.80 1.29 7.50
CA HIS A 33 -7.95 0.39 7.36
C HIS A 33 -7.61 -1.08 7.65
N CYS A 34 -6.39 -1.52 7.28
CA CYS A 34 -5.97 -2.92 7.33
C CYS A 34 -5.01 -3.24 8.48
N GLY A 35 -4.51 -2.23 9.20
CA GLY A 35 -3.48 -2.39 10.22
C GLY A 35 -2.06 -2.38 9.66
N SER A 36 -1.07 -2.40 10.57
CA SER A 36 0.35 -2.29 10.19
C SER A 36 0.80 -3.37 9.21
N LEU A 37 1.63 -2.98 8.25
CA LEU A 37 2.28 -3.90 7.32
C LEU A 37 3.27 -4.83 8.03
N SER A 38 3.86 -4.39 9.15
CA SER A 38 5.03 -5.00 9.78
C SER A 38 6.20 -5.21 8.78
N GLN A 39 7.27 -5.88 9.22
CA GLN A 39 8.40 -6.19 8.33
C GLN A 39 7.99 -7.08 7.15
N TYR A 40 7.01 -7.98 7.36
CA TYR A 40 6.56 -8.88 6.30
C TYR A 40 5.85 -8.14 5.17
N GLY A 41 4.96 -7.20 5.51
CA GLY A 41 4.14 -6.47 4.54
C GLY A 41 4.95 -5.57 3.62
N MET A 42 6.17 -5.20 4.00
CA MET A 42 7.08 -4.43 3.14
C MET A 42 7.41 -5.12 1.81
N LYS A 43 7.23 -6.46 1.71
CA LYS A 43 7.33 -7.16 0.42
C LYS A 43 6.30 -6.68 -0.62
N HIS A 44 5.21 -6.06 -0.18
CA HIS A 44 4.13 -5.55 -1.02
C HIS A 44 4.32 -4.08 -1.45
N MET A 45 5.41 -3.42 -1.07
CA MET A 45 5.65 -2.01 -1.42
C MET A 45 5.65 -1.75 -2.93
N ARG A 46 6.14 -2.70 -3.73
CA ARG A 46 6.05 -2.61 -5.20
C ARG A 46 4.61 -2.59 -5.70
N SER A 47 3.73 -3.36 -5.07
CA SER A 47 2.31 -3.39 -5.45
C SER A 47 1.66 -2.04 -5.16
N VAL A 48 1.96 -1.41 -4.02
CA VAL A 48 1.48 -0.06 -3.70
C VAL A 48 2.09 0.99 -4.65
N ALA A 49 3.37 0.87 -4.98
CA ALA A 49 4.02 1.74 -5.96
C ALA A 49 3.37 1.63 -7.35
N ASN A 50 3.02 0.43 -7.78
CA ASN A 50 2.35 0.22 -9.06
C ASN A 50 0.94 0.81 -9.09
N ILE A 51 0.23 0.85 -7.95
CA ILE A 51 -1.05 1.55 -7.84
C ILE A 51 -0.85 3.06 -8.06
N CYS A 52 0.18 3.65 -7.44
CA CYS A 52 0.55 5.06 -7.68
C CYS A 52 0.91 5.31 -9.15
N ASN A 53 1.77 4.48 -9.73
CA ASN A 53 2.20 4.62 -11.14
C ASN A 53 1.04 4.42 -12.13
N ALA A 54 -0.02 3.70 -11.74
CA ALA A 54 -1.23 3.53 -12.54
C ALA A 54 -2.19 4.73 -12.47
N GLY A 55 -1.86 5.78 -11.71
CA GLY A 55 -2.68 6.99 -11.59
C GLY A 55 -4.00 6.77 -10.85
N ILE A 56 -4.06 5.77 -9.98
CA ILE A 56 -5.22 5.59 -9.08
C ILE A 56 -5.33 6.83 -8.20
N LYS A 57 -6.56 7.22 -7.88
CA LYS A 57 -6.82 8.37 -7.00
C LYS A 57 -6.87 7.94 -5.54
N MET A 58 -6.50 8.84 -4.64
CA MET A 58 -6.47 8.56 -3.20
C MET A 58 -7.84 8.09 -2.69
N GLU A 59 -8.92 8.68 -3.18
CA GLU A 59 -10.28 8.33 -2.77
C GLU A 59 -10.61 6.86 -3.11
N GLN A 60 -10.13 6.38 -4.25
CA GLN A 60 -10.30 4.98 -4.64
C GLN A 60 -9.47 4.04 -3.75
N MET A 61 -8.28 4.46 -3.32
CA MET A 61 -7.45 3.70 -2.38
C MET A 61 -8.11 3.61 -1.00
N VAL A 62 -8.69 4.71 -0.51
CA VAL A 62 -9.46 4.75 0.75
C VAL A 62 -10.64 3.79 0.67
N GLU A 63 -11.47 3.92 -0.37
CA GLU A 63 -12.65 3.07 -0.57
C GLU A 63 -12.26 1.59 -0.67
N ALA A 64 -11.27 1.26 -1.50
CA ALA A 64 -10.82 -0.11 -1.69
C ALA A 64 -10.24 -0.70 -0.39
N SER A 65 -9.49 0.07 0.39
CA SER A 65 -8.92 -0.39 1.66
C SER A 65 -10.01 -0.63 2.70
N ALA A 66 -11.01 0.25 2.79
CA ALA A 66 -12.15 0.09 3.69
C ALA A 66 -13.03 -1.11 3.31
N GLN A 67 -13.24 -1.36 2.01
CA GLN A 67 -13.98 -2.52 1.53
C GLN A 67 -13.22 -3.83 1.73
N ALA A 68 -11.90 -3.83 1.49
CA ALA A 68 -11.06 -5.02 1.65
C ALA A 68 -10.85 -5.39 3.12
N CYS A 69 -10.77 -4.40 4.00
CA CYS A 69 -10.53 -4.55 5.43
C CYS A 69 -11.67 -3.89 6.22
N PRO A 70 -12.81 -4.58 6.42
CA PRO A 70 -13.94 -4.02 7.15
C PRO A 70 -13.64 -3.78 8.63
N SER A 71 -12.57 -4.38 9.16
CA SER A 71 -12.05 -4.11 10.50
C SER A 71 -10.54 -4.39 10.56
N VAL A 72 -9.82 -3.65 11.40
CA VAL A 72 -8.40 -3.88 11.64
C VAL A 72 -8.22 -5.18 12.46
N PRO A 73 -7.39 -6.14 12.01
CA PRO A 73 -7.17 -7.38 12.74
C PRO A 73 -6.59 -7.15 14.14
N SER A 74 -7.12 -7.83 15.16
CA SER A 74 -6.70 -7.69 16.57
C SER A 74 -5.42 -8.47 16.94
N ASN A 75 -4.48 -8.65 16.01
CA ASN A 75 -3.22 -9.33 16.28
C ASN A 75 -2.08 -8.33 16.55
N THR A 76 -0.99 -8.80 17.16
CA THR A 76 0.15 -7.95 17.55
C THR A 76 0.89 -7.33 16.36
N TRP A 77 0.84 -7.96 15.18
CA TRP A 77 1.54 -7.51 13.97
C TRP A 77 0.80 -6.42 13.21
N SER A 78 -0.52 -6.33 13.38
CA SER A 78 -1.39 -5.31 12.77
C SER A 78 -1.52 -4.04 13.63
N SER A 79 -0.91 -4.00 14.82
CA SER A 79 -0.98 -2.85 15.73
C SER A 79 -0.32 -1.59 15.16
N LEU A 80 -1.01 -0.46 15.25
CA LEU A 80 -0.52 0.87 14.86
C LEU A 80 0.11 1.65 16.03
N GLN A 81 0.24 1.06 17.22
CA GLN A 81 0.78 1.75 18.41
C GLN A 81 2.20 2.30 18.22
N ARG A 82 2.99 1.68 17.33
CA ARG A 82 4.35 2.11 17.00
C ARG A 82 4.40 3.04 15.78
N GLY A 83 3.25 3.53 15.32
CA GLY A 83 3.12 4.37 14.14
C GLY A 83 2.93 3.59 12.85
N PHE A 84 2.96 4.33 11.75
CA PHE A 84 2.86 3.83 10.38
C PHE A 84 4.23 3.45 9.81
N SER A 85 4.23 2.59 8.80
CA SER A 85 5.44 2.16 8.08
C SER A 85 6.02 3.24 7.15
N ALA A 86 5.26 4.31 6.88
CA ALA A 86 5.62 5.40 5.98
C ALA A 86 5.46 6.78 6.64
#